data_AF-A0AAV7BNH0-F1
#
_entry.id   AF-A0AAV7BNH0-F1
#
_cell.length_a   1.000
_cell.length_b   1.000
_cell.length_c   1.000
_cell.angle_alpha   90.00
_cell.angle_beta   90.00
_cell.angle_gamma   90.00
#
_symmetry.space_group_name_H-M   'P 1'
#
loop_
_entity.id
_entity.type
_entity.pdbx_description
1 polymer ?
#
loop_
_entity_poly.entity_id
_entity_poly.type
_entity_poly.pdbx_seq_one_letter_code
_entity_poly.pdbx_strand_id
1 'polypeptide(L)'
;MKKRVILCCVTCYLLSAFPGNTGSRLMDSLYCVMEYSEGIINCSWSESPRSRQYVNMTLMDINRGPFCAKDPAKLEASHETWTCSKVFAGHRLYDSIHLAFVPNRSLESHLNVSNEGDVVKPKNLRCEVSLDQTIHCSWEVRQDVADSVDFSLYYQDQSRKEEVCKSTCWQEIPTHLSCACNFTSRPYNNPIHLFNISVGPADPKTSNVLFKICEHIKLQPRNLTINETSKGETFLISWDKDPIEKPDFNYHYELCYWRDNDVKPSEERT
;
A
#
# COMPACT_ATOMS: atom_id res chain seq x y z
N MET A 1 -45.34 9.24 -20.12
CA MET A 1 -44.18 8.34 -19.92
C MET A 1 -43.21 9.04 -18.99
N LYS A 2 -42.95 8.50 -17.80
CA LYS A 2 -42.00 9.08 -16.84
C LYS A 2 -40.59 8.81 -17.34
N LYS A 3 -39.88 9.83 -17.83
CA LYS A 3 -38.45 9.74 -18.16
C LYS A 3 -37.68 9.80 -16.84
N ARG A 4 -37.04 8.71 -16.44
CA ARG A 4 -36.05 8.74 -15.36
C ARG A 4 -34.69 8.97 -16.02
N VAL A 5 -33.95 9.95 -15.52
CA VAL A 5 -32.57 10.24 -15.93
C VAL A 5 -31.71 9.75 -14.77
N ILE A 6 -30.96 8.67 -14.99
CA ILE A 6 -29.98 8.17 -14.03
C ILE A 6 -28.65 8.79 -14.43
N LEU A 7 -28.10 9.62 -13.56
CA LEU A 7 -26.80 10.27 -13.79
C LEU A 7 -25.71 9.47 -13.08
N CYS A 8 -24.71 8.99 -13.83
CA CYS A 8 -23.44 8.53 -13.23
C CYS A 8 -22.46 9.70 -13.28
N CYS A 9 -21.96 10.13 -12.12
CA CYS A 9 -20.70 10.88 -12.08
C CYS A 9 -19.58 9.86 -12.19
N VAL A 10 -18.88 9.88 -13.32
CA VAL A 10 -17.70 9.02 -13.52
C VAL A 10 -16.60 9.53 -12.60
N THR A 11 -16.28 8.74 -11.59
CA THR A 11 -15.10 8.96 -10.76
C THR A 11 -13.90 8.50 -11.59
N CYS A 12 -13.01 9.43 -11.96
CA CYS A 12 -11.70 9.09 -12.52
C CYS A 12 -10.92 8.24 -11.53
N TYR A 13 -10.95 6.92 -11.71
CA TYR A 13 -10.00 6.03 -11.05
C TYR A 13 -8.74 5.99 -11.90
N LEU A 14 -7.71 6.71 -11.47
CA LEU A 14 -6.35 6.40 -11.90
C LEU A 14 -5.97 5.05 -11.28
N LEU A 15 -6.28 3.96 -11.98
CA LEU A 15 -5.67 2.67 -11.70
C LEU A 15 -4.23 2.74 -12.22
N SER A 16 -3.31 3.13 -11.34
CA SER A 16 -1.90 2.86 -11.55
C SER A 16 -1.68 1.35 -11.42
N ALA A 17 -1.81 0.64 -12.54
CA ALA A 17 -1.29 -0.71 -12.66
C ALA A 17 0.24 -0.63 -12.70
N PHE A 18 0.88 -0.83 -11.55
CA PHE A 18 2.34 -1.03 -11.51
C PHE A 18 2.68 -2.49 -11.85
N PRO A 19 3.54 -2.74 -12.85
CA PRO A 19 4.18 -4.03 -13.02
C PRO A 19 5.44 -4.11 -12.14
N GLY A 20 5.65 -5.23 -11.43
CA GLY A 20 7.00 -5.66 -11.03
C GLY A 20 7.27 -5.91 -9.55
N ASN A 21 6.55 -6.87 -8.95
CA ASN A 21 7.04 -7.94 -8.06
C ASN A 21 8.42 -7.75 -7.39
N THR A 22 8.49 -7.07 -6.24
CA THR A 22 9.48 -7.31 -5.14
C THR A 22 8.99 -6.80 -3.77
N GLY A 23 7.71 -6.44 -3.62
CA GLY A 23 7.13 -5.88 -2.40
C GLY A 23 5.96 -6.74 -1.87
N SER A 24 5.51 -6.42 -0.67
CA SER A 24 4.44 -7.15 0.01
C SER A 24 3.12 -6.90 -0.70
N ARG A 25 2.26 -7.93 -0.76
CA ARG A 25 0.91 -7.83 -1.38
C ARG A 25 0.08 -6.70 -0.76
N LEU A 26 0.33 -6.40 0.51
CA LEU A 26 -0.29 -5.28 1.21
C LEU A 26 0.06 -3.93 0.57
N MET A 27 1.35 -3.66 0.36
CA MET A 27 1.80 -2.42 -0.26
C MET A 27 1.36 -2.35 -1.73
N ASP A 28 1.45 -3.46 -2.47
CA ASP A 28 1.06 -3.53 -3.88
C ASP A 28 -0.43 -3.28 -4.12
N SER A 29 -1.27 -3.58 -3.13
CA SER A 29 -2.73 -3.40 -3.22
C SER A 29 -3.25 -2.19 -2.45
N LEU A 30 -2.37 -1.41 -1.80
CA LEU A 30 -2.77 -0.23 -1.04
C LEU A 30 -3.25 0.88 -1.97
N TYR A 31 -4.51 1.28 -1.79
CA TYR A 31 -5.12 2.38 -2.50
C TYR A 31 -5.74 3.34 -1.50
N CYS A 32 -5.43 4.63 -1.60
CA CYS A 32 -6.01 5.67 -0.76
C CYS A 32 -6.61 6.77 -1.62
N VAL A 33 -7.71 7.35 -1.14
CA VAL A 33 -8.42 8.43 -1.81
C VAL A 33 -8.94 9.43 -0.79
N MET A 34 -8.81 10.73 -1.09
CA MET A 34 -9.35 11.80 -0.27
C MET A 34 -10.74 12.22 -0.78
N GLU A 35 -11.76 12.03 0.04
CA GLU A 35 -13.07 12.63 -0.14
C GLU A 35 -13.04 14.05 0.43
N TYR A 36 -12.65 15.01 -0.42
CA TYR A 36 -12.35 16.37 0.03
C TYR A 36 -13.52 17.06 0.72
N SER A 37 -14.74 16.87 0.21
CA SER A 37 -15.96 17.47 0.77
C SER A 37 -16.23 17.05 2.21
N GLU A 38 -15.82 15.85 2.59
CA GLU A 38 -15.98 15.30 3.93
C GLU A 38 -14.71 15.46 4.77
N GLY A 39 -13.58 15.77 4.13
CA GLY A 39 -12.28 15.81 4.79
C GLY A 39 -11.84 14.43 5.27
N ILE A 40 -12.23 13.37 4.57
CA ILE A 40 -11.94 11.98 4.95
C ILE A 40 -10.99 11.36 3.93
N ILE A 41 -9.96 10.67 4.40
CA ILE A 41 -9.13 9.79 3.58
C ILE A 41 -9.62 8.37 3.79
N ASN A 42 -10.04 7.73 2.71
CA ASN A 42 -10.42 6.32 2.68
C ASN A 42 -9.28 5.53 2.05
N CYS A 43 -8.83 4.47 2.72
CA CYS A 43 -7.84 3.55 2.19
C CYS A 43 -8.41 2.13 2.12
N SER A 44 -7.98 1.37 1.12
CA SER A 44 -8.27 -0.03 0.93
C SER A 44 -7.02 -0.82 0.56
N TRP A 45 -6.99 -2.10 0.93
CA TRP A 45 -5.89 -3.02 0.56
C TRP A 45 -6.34 -4.48 0.66
N SER A 46 -5.68 -5.36 -0.07
CA SER A 46 -5.93 -6.81 -0.05
C SER A 46 -5.00 -7.54 0.92
N GLU A 47 -5.54 -8.37 1.79
CA GLU A 47 -4.77 -9.16 2.76
C GLU A 47 -5.22 -10.63 2.76
N SER A 48 -4.29 -11.54 2.49
CA SER A 48 -4.56 -12.98 2.44
C SER A 48 -5.08 -13.50 3.80
N PRO A 49 -6.20 -14.24 3.83
CA PRO A 49 -6.71 -14.90 5.03
C PRO A 49 -5.69 -15.83 5.68
N ARG A 50 -4.85 -16.47 4.86
CA ARG A 50 -3.79 -17.36 5.35
C ARG A 50 -2.65 -16.60 6.01
N SER A 51 -2.39 -15.36 5.63
CA SER A 51 -1.38 -14.51 6.28
C SER A 51 -1.87 -13.96 7.62
N ARG A 52 -3.15 -13.59 7.68
CA ARG A 52 -3.78 -12.97 8.88
C ARG A 52 -3.69 -13.82 10.14
N GLN A 53 -3.64 -15.14 10.02
CA GLN A 53 -3.49 -16.03 11.18
C GLN A 53 -2.08 -16.02 11.78
N TYR A 54 -1.07 -15.53 11.05
CA TYR A 54 0.34 -15.55 11.48
C TYR A 54 0.81 -14.20 12.01
N VAL A 55 0.47 -13.12 11.29
CA VAL A 55 0.92 -11.77 11.63
C VAL A 55 -0.21 -10.78 11.35
N ASN A 56 -0.41 -9.83 12.26
CA ASN A 56 -1.32 -8.74 12.04
C ASN A 56 -0.54 -7.48 11.65
N MET A 57 -0.94 -6.88 10.54
CA MET A 57 -0.30 -5.71 9.96
C MET A 57 -1.12 -4.46 10.24
N THR A 58 -0.45 -3.37 10.58
CA THR A 58 -1.04 -2.06 10.85
C THR A 58 -0.58 -1.06 9.80
N LEU A 59 -1.51 -0.33 9.18
CA LEU A 59 -1.19 0.79 8.31
C LEU A 59 -0.77 1.99 9.18
N MET A 60 0.43 2.48 8.96
CA MET A 60 1.06 3.56 9.74
C MET A 60 1.38 4.74 8.83
N ASP A 61 1.20 5.95 9.35
CA ASP A 61 1.94 7.13 8.89
C ASP A 61 3.26 7.15 9.65
N ILE A 62 4.38 6.99 8.96
CA ILE A 62 5.70 6.88 9.60
C ILE A 62 6.03 8.09 10.47
N ASN A 63 5.47 9.25 10.13
CA ASN A 63 5.73 10.48 10.87
C ASN A 63 4.76 10.70 12.03
N ARG A 64 3.57 10.06 12.02
CA ARG A 64 2.47 10.35 12.95
C ARG A 64 1.93 9.13 13.71
N GLY A 65 2.43 7.93 13.42
CA GLY A 65 1.99 6.68 14.05
C GLY A 65 0.81 6.01 13.32
N PRO A 66 -0.04 5.24 14.02
CA PRO A 66 -1.15 4.52 13.41
C PRO A 66 -2.02 5.42 12.54
N PHE A 67 -2.22 5.02 11.28
CA PHE A 67 -2.99 5.83 10.34
C PHE A 67 -4.48 5.74 10.67
N CYS A 68 -5.02 4.53 10.64
CA CYS A 68 -6.43 4.20 10.84
C CYS A 68 -6.56 2.76 11.34
N ALA A 69 -7.72 2.40 11.91
CA ALA A 69 -8.05 1.02 12.24
C ALA A 69 -8.77 0.33 11.07
N LYS A 70 -8.52 -0.97 10.88
CA LYS A 70 -9.30 -1.83 9.96
C LYS A 70 -10.78 -1.76 10.35
N ASP A 71 -11.67 -1.56 9.37
CA ASP A 71 -13.13 -1.62 9.57
C ASP A 71 -13.64 -3.04 9.26
N PRO A 72 -13.99 -3.87 10.28
CA PRO A 72 -14.47 -5.23 10.05
C PRO A 72 -15.87 -5.28 9.46
N ALA A 73 -16.68 -4.22 9.65
CA ALA A 73 -18.05 -4.18 9.14
C ALA A 73 -18.09 -4.01 7.61
N LYS A 74 -17.01 -3.48 7.03
CA LYS A 74 -16.83 -3.28 5.58
C LYS A 74 -15.94 -4.35 4.92
N LEU A 75 -15.72 -5.47 5.60
CA LEU A 75 -15.02 -6.60 4.99
C LEU A 75 -15.94 -7.21 3.91
N GLU A 76 -15.64 -6.94 2.64
CA GLU A 76 -16.31 -7.64 1.55
C GLU A 76 -15.89 -9.11 1.58
N ALA A 77 -16.83 -9.98 1.97
CA ALA A 77 -16.59 -11.41 2.19
C ALA A 77 -16.05 -12.15 0.95
N SER A 78 -16.20 -11.55 -0.24
CA SER A 78 -15.75 -12.10 -1.52
C SER A 78 -14.32 -11.69 -1.93
N HIS A 79 -13.71 -10.66 -1.33
CA HIS A 79 -12.51 -10.01 -1.93
C HIS A 79 -11.28 -9.84 -1.02
N GLU A 80 -11.22 -10.43 0.18
CA GLU A 80 -10.01 -10.33 1.04
C GLU A 80 -9.55 -8.88 1.29
N THR A 81 -10.43 -7.89 1.12
CA THR A 81 -10.10 -6.47 1.04
C THR A 81 -10.52 -5.76 2.32
N TRP A 82 -9.58 -5.09 2.96
CA TRP A 82 -9.82 -4.22 4.09
C TRP A 82 -10.05 -2.80 3.65
N THR A 83 -10.83 -2.08 4.43
CA THR A 83 -10.97 -0.64 4.30
C THR A 83 -10.73 0.04 5.65
N CYS A 84 -10.32 1.30 5.59
CA CYS A 84 -10.30 2.17 6.73
C CYS A 84 -10.53 3.62 6.31
N SER A 85 -10.98 4.45 7.25
CA SER A 85 -11.23 5.86 7.03
C SER A 85 -10.53 6.67 8.12
N LYS A 86 -9.93 7.81 7.75
CA LYS A 86 -9.32 8.76 8.68
C LYS A 86 -9.83 10.17 8.38
N VAL A 87 -10.34 10.85 9.41
CA VAL A 87 -10.64 12.28 9.32
C VAL A 87 -9.32 13.04 9.21
N PHE A 88 -9.15 13.78 8.13
CA PHE A 88 -7.97 14.58 7.86
C PHE A 88 -8.25 16.03 8.22
N ALA A 89 -7.89 16.40 9.46
CA ALA A 89 -7.96 17.76 9.98
C ALA A 89 -6.84 18.63 9.37
N GLY A 90 -6.96 18.96 8.09
CA GLY A 90 -6.01 19.79 7.38
C GLY A 90 -6.46 20.03 5.95
N HIS A 91 -7.00 21.21 5.65
CA HIS A 91 -7.39 21.59 4.29
C HIS A 91 -6.17 21.92 3.38
N ARG A 92 -5.01 21.29 3.63
CA ARG A 92 -3.79 21.52 2.87
C ARG A 92 -3.65 20.43 1.83
N LEU A 93 -4.16 20.71 0.64
CA LEU A 93 -4.07 19.83 -0.53
C LEU A 93 -2.64 19.38 -0.88
N TYR A 94 -1.64 20.16 -0.47
CA TYR A 94 -0.22 19.89 -0.71
C TYR A 94 0.45 19.05 0.39
N ASP A 95 -0.28 18.68 1.44
CA ASP A 95 0.26 17.77 2.45
C ASP A 95 0.49 16.39 1.81
N SER A 96 1.55 15.72 2.27
CA SER A 96 1.89 14.36 1.86
C SER A 96 2.03 13.46 3.08
N ILE A 97 1.68 12.20 2.93
CA ILE A 97 1.64 11.20 4.01
C ILE A 97 2.53 10.02 3.60
N HIS A 98 3.40 9.58 4.49
CA HIS A 98 4.28 8.42 4.26
C HIS A 98 3.63 7.18 4.87
N LEU A 99 3.04 6.34 4.03
CA LEU A 99 2.28 5.16 4.45
C LEU A 99 3.13 3.88 4.36
N ALA A 100 3.11 3.08 5.42
CA ALA A 100 3.73 1.76 5.45
C ALA A 100 2.94 0.77 6.31
N PHE A 101 3.03 -0.52 6.00
CA PHE A 101 2.51 -1.58 6.85
C PHE A 101 3.57 -2.05 7.84
N VAL A 102 3.20 -2.14 9.12
CA VAL A 102 4.10 -2.55 10.21
C VAL A 102 3.49 -3.75 10.95
N PRO A 103 4.28 -4.82 11.21
CA PRO A 103 3.80 -5.96 11.98
C PRO A 103 3.62 -5.58 13.46
N ASN A 104 2.64 -6.21 14.12
CA ASN A 104 2.33 -5.97 15.53
C ASN A 104 3.34 -6.57 16.52
N ARG A 105 4.38 -7.25 16.04
CA ARG A 105 5.42 -7.92 16.84
C ARG A 105 6.74 -7.96 16.07
N SER A 106 7.85 -8.11 16.80
CA SER A 106 9.16 -8.33 16.17
C SER A 106 9.21 -9.69 15.49
N LEU A 107 9.69 -9.68 14.23
CA LEU A 107 9.94 -10.87 13.42
C LEU A 107 11.44 -11.03 13.12
N GLU A 108 12.29 -10.39 13.90
CA GLU A 108 13.74 -10.41 13.70
C GLU A 108 14.37 -11.75 14.10
N SER A 109 15.37 -12.15 13.31
CA SER A 109 16.13 -13.38 13.41
C SER A 109 17.61 -13.08 13.24
N HIS A 110 18.44 -13.44 14.21
CA HIS A 110 19.88 -13.21 14.16
C HIS A 110 20.64 -14.45 13.68
N LEU A 111 21.78 -14.22 13.03
CA LEU A 111 22.71 -15.30 12.69
C LEU A 111 23.14 -16.05 13.96
N ASN A 112 23.23 -17.38 13.88
CA ASN A 112 23.55 -18.29 15.00
C ASN A 112 22.53 -18.34 16.15
N VAL A 113 21.33 -17.77 15.97
CA VAL A 113 20.23 -17.91 16.93
C VAL A 113 19.18 -18.84 16.34
N SER A 114 18.84 -19.92 17.06
CA SER A 114 17.76 -20.82 16.66
C SER A 114 16.41 -20.17 16.93
N ASN A 115 15.58 -20.08 15.90
CA ASN A 115 14.18 -19.67 15.99
C ASN A 115 13.22 -20.86 15.92
N GLU A 116 13.70 -22.06 16.28
CA GLU A 116 12.86 -23.26 16.29
C GLU A 116 11.66 -23.08 17.22
N GLY A 117 10.47 -23.01 16.61
CA GLY A 117 9.19 -22.81 17.31
C GLY A 117 8.39 -21.61 16.81
N ASP A 118 9.04 -20.59 16.24
CA ASP A 118 8.33 -19.43 15.66
C ASP A 118 8.19 -19.58 14.15
N VAL A 119 6.98 -19.92 13.70
CA VAL A 119 6.68 -20.18 12.28
C VAL A 119 6.70 -18.89 11.44
N VAL A 120 6.65 -17.72 12.09
CA VAL A 120 6.58 -16.41 11.43
C VAL A 120 7.97 -15.81 11.19
N LYS A 121 8.95 -16.21 12.00
CA LYS A 121 10.32 -15.72 11.88
C LYS A 121 11.09 -16.41 10.76
N PRO A 122 11.99 -15.70 10.07
CA PRO A 122 12.97 -16.31 9.18
C PRO A 122 13.73 -17.47 9.83
N LYS A 123 13.98 -18.51 9.06
CA LYS A 123 14.69 -19.73 9.48
C LYS A 123 15.90 -19.97 8.60
N ASN A 124 16.77 -20.87 9.06
CA ASN A 124 17.94 -21.33 8.32
C ASN A 124 18.84 -20.19 7.81
N LEU A 125 18.92 -19.08 8.54
CA LEU A 125 19.84 -17.98 8.21
C LEU A 125 21.28 -18.49 8.27
N ARG A 126 21.94 -18.48 7.12
CA ARG A 126 23.33 -18.92 6.94
C ARG A 126 24.06 -17.89 6.11
N CYS A 127 25.33 -17.68 6.41
CA CYS A 127 26.19 -16.79 5.64
C CYS A 127 27.52 -17.49 5.34
N GLU A 128 27.96 -17.38 4.10
CA GLU A 128 29.18 -17.97 3.57
C GLU A 128 30.06 -16.85 3.00
N VAL A 129 31.36 -16.91 3.27
CA VAL A 129 32.32 -15.93 2.78
C VAL A 129 33.10 -16.54 1.62
N SER A 130 33.03 -15.87 0.48
CA SER A 130 33.78 -16.22 -0.72
C SER A 130 35.22 -15.68 -0.66
N LEU A 131 36.11 -16.24 -1.48
CA LEU A 131 37.53 -15.85 -1.54
C LEU A 131 37.74 -14.38 -1.94
N ASP A 132 36.80 -13.80 -2.67
CA ASP A 132 36.76 -12.40 -3.08
C ASP A 132 36.19 -11.45 -2.00
N GLN A 133 35.98 -11.96 -0.77
CA GLN A 133 35.38 -11.23 0.35
C GLN A 133 33.89 -10.88 0.15
N THR A 134 33.22 -11.53 -0.81
CA THR A 134 31.77 -11.49 -0.94
C THR A 134 31.13 -12.38 0.12
N ILE A 135 30.19 -11.81 0.88
CA ILE A 135 29.39 -12.52 1.87
C ILE A 135 28.04 -12.84 1.22
N HIS A 136 27.77 -14.13 1.06
CA HIS A 136 26.49 -14.65 0.60
C HIS A 136 25.68 -15.10 1.82
N CYS A 137 24.53 -14.50 2.04
CA CYS A 137 23.62 -14.93 3.09
C CYS A 137 22.31 -15.45 2.49
N SER A 138 21.78 -16.54 3.04
CA SER A 138 20.52 -17.15 2.65
C SER A 138 19.66 -17.50 3.86
N TRP A 139 18.34 -17.46 3.69
CA TRP A 139 17.36 -17.79 4.72
C TRP A 139 16.02 -18.21 4.09
N GLU A 140 15.16 -18.79 4.91
CA GLU A 140 13.83 -19.25 4.51
C GLU A 140 12.74 -18.47 5.24
N VAL A 141 11.67 -18.11 4.54
CA VAL A 141 10.45 -17.52 5.11
C VAL A 141 9.23 -18.29 4.65
N ARG A 142 8.21 -18.41 5.51
CA ARG A 142 6.95 -19.01 5.09
C ARG A 142 6.26 -18.11 4.06
N GLN A 143 5.75 -18.69 2.98
CA GLN A 143 5.10 -17.93 1.90
C GLN A 143 3.91 -17.11 2.40
N ASP A 144 3.01 -17.71 3.20
CA ASP A 144 1.87 -16.97 3.74
C ASP A 144 2.30 -15.74 4.58
N VAL A 145 3.49 -15.75 5.16
CA VAL A 145 4.01 -14.59 5.93
C VAL A 145 4.62 -13.56 4.99
N ALA A 146 5.40 -14.01 4.00
CA ALA A 146 6.00 -13.17 2.97
C ALA A 146 4.96 -12.43 2.11
N ASP A 147 3.75 -12.98 1.95
CA ASP A 147 2.64 -12.28 1.30
C ASP A 147 2.26 -10.96 2.01
N SER A 148 2.52 -10.85 3.33
CA SER A 148 2.20 -9.66 4.13
C SER A 148 3.41 -8.88 4.61
N VAL A 149 4.58 -9.50 4.68
CA VAL A 149 5.79 -8.92 5.26
C VAL A 149 6.94 -9.02 4.27
N ASP A 150 7.49 -7.87 3.90
CA ASP A 150 8.77 -7.80 3.20
C ASP A 150 9.92 -8.01 4.17
N PHE A 151 10.86 -8.88 3.83
CA PHE A 151 12.03 -9.16 4.66
C PHE A 151 13.31 -8.62 4.04
N SER A 152 14.13 -7.97 4.86
CA SER A 152 15.45 -7.47 4.49
C SER A 152 16.52 -8.04 5.41
N LEU A 153 17.74 -8.14 4.89
CA LEU A 153 18.91 -8.50 5.68
C LEU A 153 19.62 -7.22 6.14
N TYR A 154 19.91 -7.18 7.43
CA TYR A 154 20.61 -6.12 8.11
C TYR A 154 21.98 -6.64 8.51
N TYR A 155 23.02 -5.90 8.18
CA TYR A 155 24.37 -6.24 8.60
C TYR A 155 25.08 -5.02 9.16
N GLN A 156 25.86 -5.24 10.21
CA GLN A 156 26.66 -4.23 10.84
C GLN A 156 28.06 -4.75 11.11
N ASP A 157 29.05 -4.04 10.60
CA ASP A 157 30.46 -4.16 11.02
C ASP A 157 30.65 -3.34 12.30
N GLN A 158 31.41 -3.83 13.28
CA GLN A 158 31.52 -3.29 14.65
C GLN A 158 31.81 -1.78 14.74
N SER A 159 32.39 -1.19 13.69
CA SER A 159 32.74 0.24 13.63
C SER A 159 31.85 1.07 12.70
N ARG A 160 30.75 0.49 12.18
CA ARG A 160 29.91 1.10 11.15
C ARG A 160 28.45 1.19 11.55
N LYS A 161 27.74 2.03 10.81
CA LYS A 161 26.28 2.04 10.83
C LYS A 161 25.78 0.74 10.20
N GLU A 162 24.64 0.28 10.68
CA GLU A 162 23.90 -0.82 10.06
C GLU A 162 23.57 -0.47 8.61
N GLU A 163 23.78 -1.45 7.72
CA GLU A 163 23.49 -1.36 6.30
C GLU A 163 22.42 -2.41 5.95
N VAL A 164 21.61 -2.08 4.93
CA VAL A 164 20.53 -2.95 4.46
C VAL A 164 20.94 -3.57 3.13
N CYS A 165 20.83 -4.89 3.05
CA CYS A 165 20.97 -5.62 1.81
C CYS A 165 19.59 -6.01 1.27
N LYS A 166 19.27 -5.53 0.07
CA LYS A 166 18.03 -5.92 -0.61
C LYS A 166 18.13 -7.40 -1.01
N SER A 167 17.17 -8.18 -0.54
CA SER A 167 17.10 -9.62 -0.78
C SER A 167 16.45 -9.92 -2.13
N THR A 168 16.80 -11.08 -2.68
CA THR A 168 16.07 -11.71 -3.77
C THR A 168 15.48 -12.99 -3.22
N CYS A 169 14.18 -13.19 -3.38
CA CYS A 169 13.47 -14.38 -2.90
C CYS A 169 12.87 -15.16 -4.07
N TRP A 170 12.85 -16.48 -3.95
CA TRP A 170 12.26 -17.39 -4.92
C TRP A 170 11.56 -18.56 -4.20
N GLN A 171 10.61 -19.18 -4.88
CA GLN A 171 9.87 -20.30 -4.34
C GLN A 171 10.59 -21.60 -4.68
N GLU A 172 11.14 -22.28 -3.67
CA GLU A 172 11.71 -23.63 -3.83
C GLU A 172 10.69 -24.73 -3.51
N ILE A 173 9.83 -24.47 -2.53
CA ILE A 173 8.73 -25.37 -2.13
C ILE A 173 7.43 -24.58 -1.94
N PRO A 174 6.25 -25.20 -2.06
CA PRO A 174 4.96 -24.49 -2.02
C PRO A 174 4.65 -23.74 -0.71
N THR A 175 5.39 -23.98 0.36
CA THR A 175 5.11 -23.43 1.69
C THR A 175 6.12 -22.37 2.12
N HIS A 176 7.30 -22.32 1.51
CA HIS A 176 8.40 -21.45 1.92
C HIS A 176 9.09 -20.83 0.71
N LEU A 177 9.53 -19.58 0.89
CA LEU A 177 10.41 -18.88 -0.02
C LEU A 177 11.83 -18.95 0.52
N SER A 178 12.77 -19.25 -0.36
CA SER A 178 14.20 -19.15 -0.12
C SER A 178 14.64 -17.76 -0.58
N CYS A 179 15.31 -17.04 0.30
CA CYS A 179 15.77 -15.69 0.07
C CYS A 179 17.29 -15.64 0.22
N ALA A 180 17.93 -14.79 -0.57
CA ALA A 180 19.36 -14.54 -0.44
C ALA A 180 19.73 -13.09 -0.71
N CYS A 181 20.89 -12.73 -0.20
CA CYS A 181 21.53 -11.44 -0.38
C CYS A 181 23.04 -11.63 -0.51
N ASN A 182 23.67 -10.81 -1.35
CA ASN A 182 25.13 -10.73 -1.47
C ASN A 182 25.58 -9.32 -1.15
N PHE A 183 26.59 -9.19 -0.29
CA PHE A 183 27.26 -7.93 -0.02
C PHE A 183 28.76 -8.13 0.13
N THR A 184 29.55 -7.13 -0.21
CA THR A 184 31.01 -7.20 -0.11
C THR A 184 31.49 -6.57 1.19
N SER A 185 32.36 -7.29 1.90
CA SER A 185 33.11 -6.68 2.99
C SER A 185 34.10 -5.67 2.38
N ARG A 186 34.07 -4.41 2.83
CA ARG A 186 35.10 -3.46 2.40
C ARG A 186 36.40 -3.80 3.11
N PRO A 187 37.55 -3.91 2.40
CA PRO A 187 38.81 -4.27 3.02
C PRO A 187 39.16 -3.25 4.11
N TYR A 188 39.29 -3.73 5.34
CA TYR A 188 39.84 -2.94 6.44
C TYR A 188 41.09 -3.64 6.95
N ASN A 189 42.05 -2.88 7.49
CA ASN A 189 43.33 -3.39 8.00
C ASN A 189 43.20 -4.30 9.24
N ASN A 190 42.00 -4.81 9.54
CA ASN A 190 41.75 -5.66 10.70
C ASN A 190 41.38 -7.08 10.22
N PRO A 191 42.18 -8.11 10.55
CA PRO A 191 41.98 -9.47 10.06
C PRO A 191 40.76 -10.19 10.64
N ILE A 192 40.07 -9.62 11.63
CA ILE A 192 38.86 -10.18 12.23
C ILE A 192 37.69 -9.24 11.94
N HIS A 193 36.87 -9.59 10.95
CA HIS A 193 35.60 -8.94 10.68
C HIS A 193 34.48 -9.67 11.43
N LEU A 194 33.99 -9.07 12.50
CA LEU A 194 32.81 -9.56 13.22
C LEU A 194 31.59 -8.80 12.70
N PHE A 195 30.74 -9.50 11.95
CA PHE A 195 29.46 -8.96 11.49
C PHE A 195 28.34 -9.37 12.44
N ASN A 196 27.55 -8.39 12.87
CA ASN A 196 26.21 -8.66 13.37
C ASN A 196 25.29 -8.75 12.16
N ILE A 197 24.66 -9.90 11.95
CA ILE A 197 23.75 -10.15 10.83
C ILE A 197 22.39 -10.55 11.39
N SER A 198 21.35 -9.87 10.94
CA SER A 198 19.96 -10.23 11.23
C SER A 198 19.08 -10.10 10.00
N VAL A 199 17.94 -10.77 10.03
CA VAL A 199 16.88 -10.68 9.04
C VAL A 199 15.60 -10.31 9.76
N GLY A 200 14.91 -9.30 9.25
CA GLY A 200 13.66 -8.81 9.82
C GLY A 200 12.79 -8.11 8.79
N PRO A 201 11.62 -7.62 9.22
CA PRO A 201 10.75 -6.81 8.36
C PRO A 201 11.52 -5.62 7.79
N ALA A 202 11.30 -5.31 6.51
CA ALA A 202 11.89 -4.15 5.86
C ALA A 202 11.60 -2.86 6.66
N ASP A 203 12.57 -1.95 6.71
CA ASP A 203 12.43 -0.72 7.48
C ASP A 203 11.28 0.11 6.86
N PRO A 204 10.25 0.48 7.63
CA PRO A 204 9.16 1.32 7.12
C PRO A 204 9.68 2.60 6.46
N LYS A 205 10.77 3.19 6.96
CA LYS A 205 11.36 4.43 6.42
C LYS A 205 11.85 4.28 4.98
N THR A 206 12.21 3.07 4.56
CA THR A 206 12.67 2.78 3.20
C THR A 206 11.63 2.04 2.36
N SER A 207 10.63 1.42 2.99
CA SER A 207 9.56 0.63 2.34
C SER A 207 8.18 1.30 2.33
N ASN A 208 8.12 2.63 2.41
CA ASN A 208 6.86 3.39 2.38
C ASN A 208 6.49 3.90 0.99
N VAL A 209 5.20 4.21 0.86
CA VAL A 209 4.65 4.94 -0.28
C VAL A 209 4.32 6.38 0.14
N LEU A 210 4.71 7.32 -0.70
CA LEU A 210 4.35 8.73 -0.56
C LEU A 210 2.95 8.96 -1.13
N PHE A 211 1.97 9.13 -0.25
CA PHE A 211 0.62 9.54 -0.62
C PHE A 211 0.52 11.06 -0.65
N LYS A 212 0.51 11.64 -1.85
CA LYS A 212 0.23 13.07 -2.05
C LYS A 212 -1.27 13.27 -2.20
N ILE A 213 -1.83 14.12 -1.35
CA ILE A 213 -3.27 14.31 -1.26
C ILE A 213 -3.84 14.85 -2.58
N CYS A 214 -3.19 15.85 -3.18
CA CYS A 214 -3.64 16.47 -4.42
C CYS A 214 -3.72 15.52 -5.63
N GLU A 215 -2.96 14.42 -5.63
CA GLU A 215 -2.96 13.43 -6.71
C GLU A 215 -4.08 12.38 -6.55
N HIS A 216 -4.75 12.34 -5.39
CA HIS A 216 -5.70 11.27 -5.03
C HIS A 216 -7.02 11.84 -4.48
N ILE A 217 -7.46 12.98 -5.00
CA ILE A 217 -8.73 13.59 -4.59
C ILE A 217 -9.87 12.98 -5.40
N LYS A 218 -10.92 12.55 -4.69
CA LYS A 218 -12.22 12.22 -5.28
C LYS A 218 -13.16 13.40 -5.09
N LEU A 219 -13.58 13.97 -6.22
CA LEU A 219 -14.62 14.99 -6.28
C LEU A 219 -15.91 14.35 -6.79
N GLN A 220 -17.03 14.70 -6.18
CA GLN A 220 -18.35 14.29 -6.63
C GLN A 220 -19.30 15.49 -6.55
N PRO A 221 -20.03 15.80 -7.63
CA PRO A 221 -21.08 16.83 -7.62
C PRO A 221 -22.10 16.56 -6.51
N ARG A 222 -22.37 17.59 -5.71
CA ARG A 222 -23.32 17.50 -4.58
C ARG A 222 -24.64 18.15 -4.94
N ASN A 223 -25.73 17.66 -4.35
CA ASN A 223 -27.08 18.21 -4.52
C ASN A 223 -27.48 18.36 -6.00
N LEU A 224 -27.20 17.32 -6.79
CA LEU A 224 -27.64 17.27 -8.18
C LEU A 224 -29.17 17.34 -8.26
N THR A 225 -29.69 18.38 -8.92
CA THR A 225 -31.12 18.56 -9.18
C THR A 225 -31.39 18.68 -10.66
N ILE A 226 -32.51 18.11 -11.09
CA ILE A 226 -32.98 18.14 -12.47
C ILE A 226 -34.37 18.76 -12.46
N ASN A 227 -34.50 19.95 -13.06
CA ASN A 227 -35.76 20.67 -13.19
C ASN A 227 -36.14 20.80 -14.66
N GLU A 228 -37.42 20.72 -14.98
CA GLU A 228 -37.93 20.89 -16.35
C GLU A 228 -38.32 22.36 -16.56
N THR A 229 -37.67 23.06 -17.51
CA THR A 229 -37.75 24.53 -17.58
C THR A 229 -38.79 25.10 -18.55
N SER A 230 -39.42 24.28 -19.40
CA SER A 230 -40.55 24.74 -20.25
C SER A 230 -41.20 23.55 -20.95
N LYS A 231 -42.41 23.16 -20.53
CA LYS A 231 -43.30 22.18 -21.20
C LYS A 231 -42.59 20.93 -21.81
N GLY A 232 -41.54 20.40 -21.19
CA GLY A 232 -40.87 19.16 -21.63
C GLY A 232 -39.72 19.31 -22.62
N GLU A 233 -39.33 20.53 -22.98
CA GLU A 233 -38.32 20.76 -24.03
C GLU A 233 -36.89 20.89 -23.49
N THR A 234 -36.72 21.39 -22.27
CA THR A 234 -35.39 21.59 -21.66
C THR A 234 -35.34 21.08 -20.22
N PHE A 235 -34.19 20.53 -19.85
CA PHE A 235 -33.86 20.16 -18.48
C PHE A 235 -32.76 21.10 -17.97
N LEU A 236 -33.03 21.76 -16.86
CA LEU A 236 -32.04 22.47 -16.07
C LEU A 236 -31.43 21.51 -15.07
N ILE A 237 -30.15 21.20 -15.26
CA ILE A 237 -29.36 20.38 -14.36
C ILE A 237 -28.46 21.32 -13.56
N SER A 238 -28.51 21.23 -12.24
CA SER A 238 -27.67 22.03 -11.34
C SER A 238 -27.11 21.17 -10.21
N TRP A 239 -25.95 21.55 -9.72
CA TRP A 239 -25.30 20.97 -8.56
C TRP A 239 -24.56 22.07 -7.79
N ASP A 240 -24.25 21.78 -6.53
CA ASP A 240 -23.45 22.68 -5.72
C ASP A 240 -22.02 22.70 -6.24
N LYS A 241 -21.44 23.90 -6.30
CA LYS A 241 -20.04 24.08 -6.63
C LYS A 241 -19.16 23.38 -5.59
N ASP A 242 -18.07 22.76 -6.05
CA ASP A 242 -17.10 22.13 -5.16
C ASP A 242 -16.50 23.14 -4.16
N PRO A 243 -16.21 22.71 -2.92
CA PRO A 243 -15.79 23.60 -1.84
C PRO A 243 -14.30 23.97 -1.93
N ILE A 244 -13.54 23.39 -2.87
CA ILE A 244 -12.14 23.73 -3.07
C ILE A 244 -12.06 25.09 -3.79
N GLU A 245 -12.00 26.17 -3.02
CA GLU A 245 -11.73 27.51 -3.52
C GLU A 245 -10.22 27.78 -3.54
N LYS A 246 -9.50 27.08 -4.43
CA LYS A 246 -8.06 27.30 -4.64
C LYS A 246 -7.78 27.73 -6.08
N PRO A 247 -6.99 28.79 -6.28
CA PRO A 247 -6.74 29.36 -7.61
C PRO A 247 -6.00 28.39 -8.55
N ASP A 248 -5.29 27.40 -8.01
CA ASP A 248 -4.51 26.43 -8.78
C ASP A 248 -5.33 25.22 -9.26
N PHE A 249 -6.60 25.10 -8.87
CA PHE A 249 -7.47 24.00 -9.29
C PHE A 249 -8.42 24.45 -10.41
N ASN A 250 -8.36 23.75 -11.53
CA ASN A 250 -9.32 23.92 -12.61
C ASN A 250 -10.26 22.70 -12.63
N TYR A 251 -11.56 22.95 -12.55
CA TYR A 251 -12.57 21.89 -12.54
C TYR A 251 -13.09 21.67 -13.94
N HIS A 252 -13.19 20.41 -14.32
CA HIS A 252 -13.97 19.99 -15.48
C HIS A 252 -15.04 19.02 -15.02
N TYR A 253 -16.29 19.28 -15.40
CA TYR A 253 -17.40 18.38 -15.11
C TYR A 253 -17.74 17.61 -16.37
N GLU A 254 -17.76 16.29 -16.27
CA GLU A 254 -18.25 15.42 -17.32
C GLU A 254 -19.67 14.96 -17.01
N LEU A 255 -20.59 15.18 -17.95
CA LEU A 255 -22.00 14.87 -17.80
C LEU A 255 -22.38 13.72 -18.73
N CYS A 256 -22.66 12.54 -18.16
CA CYS A 256 -23.16 11.38 -18.90
C CYS A 256 -24.67 11.19 -18.66
N TYR A 257 -25.44 11.01 -19.74
CA TYR A 257 -26.88 10.72 -19.68
C TYR A 257 -27.27 9.70 -20.75
N TRP A 258 -28.22 8.82 -20.41
CA TRP A 258 -28.78 7.82 -21.31
C TRP A 258 -30.25 7.57 -20.94
N ARG A 259 -31.02 6.88 -21.80
CA ARG A 259 -32.38 6.45 -21.46
C ARG A 259 -32.32 5.08 -20.78
N ASP A 260 -33.26 4.79 -19.88
CA ASP A 260 -33.30 3.55 -19.09
C ASP A 260 -33.12 2.23 -19.88
N ASN A 261 -33.48 2.21 -21.17
CA ASN A 261 -33.39 1.03 -22.04
C ASN A 261 -32.20 1.04 -23.01
N ASP A 262 -31.40 2.11 -23.04
CA ASP A 262 -30.19 2.17 -23.85
C ASP A 262 -29.04 1.48 -23.09
N VAL A 263 -28.15 0.80 -23.81
CA VAL A 263 -26.95 0.19 -23.21
C VAL A 263 -26.14 1.30 -22.56
N LYS A 264 -25.89 1.19 -21.25
CA LYS A 264 -25.04 2.13 -20.52
C LYS A 264 -23.71 2.22 -21.28
N PRO A 265 -23.20 3.42 -21.62
CA PRO A 265 -21.87 3.55 -22.18
C PRO A 265 -20.91 2.80 -21.23
N SER A 266 -20.27 1.74 -21.74
CA SER A 266 -19.23 1.06 -20.99
C SER A 266 -18.18 2.10 -20.63
N GLU A 267 -17.60 1.98 -19.43
CA GLU A 267 -16.44 2.75 -18.98
C GLU A 267 -15.27 2.49 -19.95
N GLU A 268 -15.29 3.12 -21.12
CA GLU A 268 -14.18 3.13 -22.05
C GLU A 268 -13.12 4.05 -21.46
N ARG A 269 -12.15 3.39 -20.81
CA ARG A 269 -10.83 3.88 -20.45
C ARG A 269 -10.35 4.97 -21.40
N THR A 270 -10.20 6.18 -20.87
CA THR A 270 -9.13 7.10 -21.27
C THR A 270 -8.23 7.36 -20.08
#